data_AF-A0A355EKH3-F1
#
_entry.id   AF-A0A355EKH3-F1
#
_cell.length_a   1.000
_cell.length_b   1.000
_cell.length_c   1.000
_cell.angle_alpha   90.00
_cell.angle_beta   90.00
_cell.angle_gamma   90.00
#
_symmetry.space_group_name_H-M   'P 1'
#
loop_
_entity.id
_entity.type
_entity.pdbx_description
1 polymer ?
#
loop_
_entity_poly.entity_id
_entity_poly.type
_entity_poly.pdbx_seq_one_letter_code
_entity_poly.pdbx_strand_id
1 'polypeptide(L)'
;MHGAPYTNYVLDEIDLLIALGARFDDRAIGKVKEFCPSASIIHIDIDASEIDKIKRCRISAVADVGDALDRIIPLVNDDSRT
;
A
#
# COMPACT_ATOMS: atom_id res chain seq x y z
N MET A 1 -7.65 -5.19 14.17
CA MET A 1 -7.15 -5.74 12.89
C MET A 1 -6.67 -7.16 13.13
N HIS A 2 -7.10 -8.15 12.33
CA HIS A 2 -6.64 -9.54 12.48
C HIS A 2 -5.28 -9.71 11.80
N GLY A 3 -4.23 -9.27 12.48
CA GLY A 3 -2.84 -9.40 12.07
C GLY A 3 -1.96 -9.56 13.31
N ALA A 4 -0.68 -9.86 13.11
CA ALA A 4 0.23 -9.93 14.24
C ALA A 4 0.34 -8.54 14.93
N PRO A 5 0.45 -8.47 16.26
CA PRO A 5 0.46 -7.19 16.96
C PRO A 5 1.52 -6.21 16.43
N TYR A 6 2.72 -6.70 16.11
CA TYR A 6 3.80 -5.91 15.53
C TYR A 6 3.44 -5.29 14.16
N THR A 7 2.58 -5.94 13.37
CA THR A 7 2.11 -5.37 12.10
C THR A 7 1.26 -4.12 12.32
N ASN A 8 0.42 -4.12 13.36
CA ASN A 8 -0.40 -2.95 13.69
C ASN A 8 0.48 -1.78 14.13
N TYR A 9 1.50 -2.03 14.97
CA TYR A 9 2.44 -0.99 15.39
C TYR A 9 3.19 -0.37 14.21
N VAL A 10 3.69 -1.19 13.27
CA VAL A 10 4.36 -0.69 12.07
C VAL A 10 3.40 0.16 11.22
N LEU A 11 2.16 -0.29 11.02
CA LEU A 11 1.18 0.46 10.22
C LEU A 11 0.80 1.82 10.82
N ASP A 12 0.89 1.96 12.14
CA ASP A 12 0.69 3.25 12.81
C ASP A 12 1.89 4.21 12.63
N GLU A 13 3.10 3.68 12.48
CA GLU A 13 4.35 4.44 12.45
C GLU A 13 4.87 4.75 11.03
N ILE A 14 4.42 4.04 10.00
CA ILE A 14 4.89 4.26 8.63
C ILE A 14 4.47 5.62 8.06
N ASP A 15 5.35 6.20 7.25
CA ASP A 15 5.11 7.40 6.45
C ASP A 15 4.70 7.07 4.99
N LEU A 16 4.95 5.84 4.54
CA LEU A 16 4.61 5.35 3.21
C LEU A 16 4.11 3.90 3.26
N LEU A 17 2.93 3.65 2.69
CA LEU A 17 2.39 2.33 2.41
C LEU A 17 2.39 2.09 0.90
N ILE A 18 3.02 1.01 0.45
CA ILE A 18 2.99 0.57 -0.95
C ILE A 18 2.12 -0.69 -1.03
N ALA A 19 0.89 -0.53 -1.53
CA ALA A 19 -0.07 -1.60 -1.73
C ALA A 19 0.02 -2.12 -3.17
N LEU A 20 0.44 -3.37 -3.32
CA LEU A 20 0.68 -4.04 -4.61
C LEU A 20 -0.29 -5.23 -4.75
N GLY A 21 -1.30 -5.10 -5.61
CA GLY A 21 -2.34 -6.13 -5.82
C GLY A 21 -3.17 -6.44 -4.57
N ALA A 22 -3.24 -5.49 -3.63
CA ALA A 22 -3.91 -5.67 -2.35
C ALA A 22 -5.22 -4.87 -2.33
N ARG A 23 -6.28 -5.51 -1.81
CA ARG A 23 -7.56 -4.86 -1.58
C ARG A 23 -7.67 -4.43 -0.13
N PHE A 24 -8.08 -3.18 0.04
CA PHE A 24 -8.38 -2.61 1.32
C PHE A 24 -9.77 -3.10 1.77
N ASP A 25 -9.82 -4.20 2.52
CA ASP A 25 -11.08 -4.77 3.06
C ASP A 25 -11.38 -4.21 4.46
N ASP A 26 -12.65 -4.07 4.81
CA ASP A 26 -13.08 -3.56 6.12
C ASP A 26 -12.59 -4.42 7.30
N ARG A 27 -12.50 -5.74 7.09
CA ARG A 27 -11.91 -6.70 8.04
C ARG A 27 -10.40 -6.55 8.21
N ALA A 28 -9.72 -6.08 7.16
CA ALA A 28 -8.28 -5.88 7.14
C ALA A 28 -7.85 -4.53 7.71
N ILE A 29 -8.75 -3.55 7.80
CA ILE A 29 -8.43 -2.17 8.16
C ILE A 29 -9.04 -1.79 9.52
N GLY A 30 -10.15 -2.40 9.90
CA GLY A 30 -10.91 -1.97 11.07
C GLY A 30 -11.51 -0.59 10.83
N LYS A 31 -11.03 0.44 11.55
CA LYS A 31 -11.47 1.82 11.33
C LYS A 31 -10.60 2.49 10.29
N VAL A 32 -11.18 2.85 9.15
CA VAL A 32 -10.51 3.52 8.02
C VAL A 32 -9.70 4.75 8.43
N LYS A 33 -10.18 5.53 9.42
CA LYS A 33 -9.47 6.72 9.92
C LYS A 33 -8.22 6.40 10.74
N GLU A 34 -8.17 5.23 11.37
CA GLU A 34 -7.05 4.80 12.21
C GLU A 34 -6.02 4.00 11.41
N PHE A 35 -6.38 3.49 10.23
CA PHE A 35 -5.46 2.72 9.39
C PHE A 35 -4.42 3.62 8.71
N CYS A 36 -3.14 3.50 9.08
CA CYS A 36 -2.03 4.27 8.52
C CYS A 36 -2.29 5.79 8.55
N PRO A 37 -2.45 6.40 9.73
CA PRO A 37 -2.98 7.76 9.87
C PRO A 37 -2.08 8.82 9.25
N SER A 38 -0.76 8.62 9.30
CA SER A 38 0.26 9.55 8.79
C SER A 38 0.84 9.15 7.44
N ALA A 39 0.50 7.96 6.93
CA ALA A 39 1.13 7.41 5.74
C ALA A 39 0.55 7.96 4.44
N SER A 40 1.44 8.27 3.50
CA SER A 40 1.07 8.36 2.08
C SER A 40 0.86 6.95 1.52
N ILE A 41 -0.13 6.78 0.63
CA ILE A 41 -0.44 5.48 0.03
C ILE A 41 -0.10 5.51 -1.46
N ILE A 42 0.66 4.51 -1.91
CA ILE A 42 0.81 4.12 -3.31
C ILE A 42 0.00 2.84 -3.52
N HIS A 43 -0.92 2.81 -4.49
CA HIS A 43 -1.77 1.64 -4.74
C HIS A 43 -1.74 1.23 -6.20
N ILE A 44 -1.26 0.02 -6.45
CA ILE A 44 -1.26 -0.62 -7.76
C ILE A 44 -2.23 -1.80 -7.70
N ASP A 45 -3.28 -1.76 -8.50
CA ASP A 45 -4.26 -2.85 -8.62
C ASP A 45 -4.72 -2.97 -10.07
N ILE A 46 -5.03 -4.18 -10.51
CA ILE A 46 -5.55 -4.40 -11.87
C ILE A 46 -7.02 -3.97 -11.97
N ASP A 47 -7.73 -3.96 -10.85
CA ASP A 47 -9.13 -3.57 -10.74
C ASP A 47 -9.25 -2.07 -10.40
N ALA A 48 -9.63 -1.26 -11.39
CA ALA A 48 -9.81 0.18 -11.21
C ALA A 48 -10.85 0.53 -10.13
N SER A 49 -11.77 -0.38 -9.81
CA SER A 49 -12.81 -0.12 -8.79
C SER A 49 -12.27 -0.18 -7.36
N GLU A 50 -11.09 -0.75 -7.13
CA GLU A 50 -10.46 -0.84 -5.81
C GLU A 50 -9.60 0.38 -5.48
N ILE A 51 -9.18 1.15 -6.49
CA ILE A 51 -8.43 2.39 -6.32
C ILE A 51 -9.32 3.46 -5.66
N ASP A 52 -8.79 4.12 -4.62
CA ASP A 52 -9.47 5.17 -3.84
C ASP A 52 -10.81 4.76 -3.18
N LYS A 53 -11.18 3.48 -3.24
CA LYS A 53 -12.46 2.96 -2.72
C LYS A 53 -12.61 3.13 -1.22
N ILE A 54 -11.57 2.76 -0.46
CA ILE A 54 -11.59 2.84 1.01
C ILE A 54 -10.74 3.99 1.54
N LYS A 55 -9.56 4.21 0.96
CA LYS A 55 -8.68 5.31 1.36
C LYS A 55 -8.07 5.95 0.12
N ARG A 56 -8.00 7.27 0.14
CA ARG A 56 -7.46 8.06 -0.97
C ARG A 56 -5.95 7.83 -1.07
N CYS A 57 -5.50 7.42 -2.24
CA CYS A 57 -4.12 7.19 -2.57
C CYS A 57 -3.46 8.51 -2.97
N ARG A 58 -2.18 8.65 -2.66
CA ARG A 58 -1.36 9.77 -3.15
C ARG A 58 -0.98 9.54 -4.61
N ILE A 59 -0.62 8.30 -4.94
CA ILE A 59 -0.30 7.85 -6.29
C ILE A 59 -1.00 6.51 -6.48
N SER A 60 -1.60 6.29 -7.65
CA SER A 60 -2.21 5.00 -7.99
C SER A 60 -1.96 4.67 -9.46
N ALA A 61 -1.95 3.37 -9.75
CA ALA A 61 -1.85 2.87 -11.12
C ALA A 61 -2.78 1.67 -11.30
N VAL A 62 -3.55 1.69 -12.39
CA VAL A 62 -4.36 0.54 -12.80
C VAL A 62 -3.51 -0.30 -13.76
N ALA A 63 -2.98 -1.41 -13.26
CA ALA A 63 -2.05 -2.25 -14.00
C ALA A 63 -1.95 -3.65 -13.40
N ASP A 64 -1.48 -4.61 -14.21
CA ASP A 64 -0.93 -5.84 -13.67
C ASP A 64 0.31 -5.51 -12.81
N VAL A 65 0.38 -6.12 -11.63
CA VAL A 65 1.44 -5.81 -10.65
C VAL A 65 2.81 -6.28 -11.13
N GLY A 66 2.88 -7.37 -11.88
CA GLY A 66 4.12 -7.86 -12.48
C GLY A 66 4.66 -6.87 -13.51
N ASP A 67 3.80 -6.44 -14.44
CA ASP A 67 4.16 -5.43 -15.45
C ASP A 67 4.61 -4.10 -14.83
N ALA A 68 3.97 -3.70 -13.72
CA ALA A 68 4.34 -2.51 -12.98
C ALA A 68 5.71 -2.66 -12.32
N LEU A 69 5.96 -3.79 -11.65
CA LEU A 69 7.23 -4.06 -10.98
C LEU A 69 8.39 -4.18 -11.97
N ASP A 70 8.19 -4.81 -13.13
CA ASP A 70 9.20 -4.90 -14.20
C ASP A 70 9.67 -3.52 -14.68
N ARG A 71 8.81 -2.51 -14.59
CA ARG A 71 9.14 -1.12 -14.94
C ARG A 71 9.72 -0.32 -13.78
N ILE A 72 9.28 -0.59 -12.54
CA ILE A 72 9.66 0.18 -11.35
C ILE A 72 10.99 -0.30 -10.78
N ILE A 73 11.20 -1.61 -10.67
CA ILE A 73 12.41 -2.20 -10.05
C ILE A 73 13.70 -1.67 -10.69
N PRO A 74 13.84 -1.57 -12.03
CA PRO A 74 15.06 -1.03 -12.64
C PRO A 74 15.36 0.44 -12.31
N LEU A 75 14.38 1.18 -11.80
CA LEU A 75 14.53 2.59 -11.41
C LEU A 75 14.94 2.75 -9.94
N VAL A 76 14.87 1.67 -9.15
CA VAL A 76 15.29 1.66 -7.75
C VAL A 76 16.81 1.48 -7.73
N ASN A 77 17.53 2.47 -7.23
CA ASN A 77 18.96 2.35 -7.02
C ASN A 77 19.23 1.24 -6.01
N ASP A 78 20.18 0.36 -6.32
CA ASP A 78 20.73 -0.60 -5.36
C ASP A 78 21.63 0.16 -4.38
N ASP A 79 21.00 0.81 -3.40
CA ASP A 79 21.69 1.41 -2.29
C ASP A 79 21.76 0.34 -1.20
N SER A 80 22.86 -0.42 -1.20
CA SER A 80 23.21 -1.33 -0.12
C SER A 80 23.44 -0.47 1.13
N ARG A 81 22.35 -0.13 1.82
CA ARG A 81 22.40 0.58 3.10
C ARG A 81 23.33 -0.21 4.01
N THR A 82 24.52 0.36 4.26
CA THR A 82 25.55 -0.11 5.19
C THR A 82 25.00 -0.46 6.56
#